data_AF-A0A1A2DXJ8-F1
#
_entry.id   AF-A0A1A2DXJ8-F1
#
_cell.length_a   1.000
_cell.length_b   1.000
_cell.length_c   1.000
_cell.angle_alpha   90.00
_cell.angle_beta   90.00
_cell.angle_gamma   90.00
#
_symmetry.space_group_name_H-M   'P 1'
#
loop_
_entity.id
_entity.type
_entity.pdbx_description
1 polymer ?
#
loop_
_entity_poly.entity_id
_entity_poly.type
_entity_poly.pdbx_seq_one_letter_code
_entity_poly.pdbx_strand_id
1 'polypeptide(L)'
;MADRVFPLHEVQCRRMGGAVLVTAKTQSGDSVIVDAAGGKLETLDFSADGIAYFWEPTSTGGVPAPALTQDRDHYAVTGKIKQLHDYTKISDFTFRATCPH
;
A
#
# COMPACT_ATOMS: atom_id res chain seq x y z
N MET A 1 -10.75 4.78 -15.81
CA MET A 1 -9.34 4.53 -15.49
C MET A 1 -9.31 3.23 -14.73
N ALA A 2 -8.61 2.22 -15.22
CA ALA A 2 -8.62 0.89 -14.60
C ALA A 2 -7.70 0.93 -13.39
N ASP A 3 -8.22 0.60 -12.20
CA ASP A 3 -7.39 0.41 -11.01
C ASP A 3 -6.34 -0.65 -11.32
N ARG A 4 -5.06 -0.28 -11.17
CA ARG A 4 -3.99 -1.26 -11.30
C ARG A 4 -3.98 -2.10 -10.02
N VAL A 5 -4.54 -3.29 -10.13
CA VAL A 5 -4.50 -4.28 -9.05
C VAL A 5 -3.11 -4.89 -9.03
N PHE A 6 -2.45 -4.83 -7.89
CA PHE A 6 -1.16 -5.49 -7.65
C PHE A 6 -1.40 -6.74 -6.81
N PRO A 7 -1.38 -7.95 -7.40
CA PRO A 7 -1.58 -9.18 -6.66
C PRO A 7 -0.39 -9.42 -5.73
N LEU A 8 -0.65 -9.53 -4.44
CA LEU A 8 0.37 -9.71 -3.41
C LEU A 8 0.57 -11.19 -3.07
N HIS A 9 1.81 -11.55 -2.74
CA HIS A 9 2.18 -12.86 -2.21
C HIS A 9 3.22 -12.70 -1.08
N GLU A 10 3.56 -13.81 -0.41
CA GLU A 10 4.44 -13.79 0.78
C GLU A 10 3.99 -12.77 1.85
N VAL A 11 2.66 -12.65 2.04
CA VAL A 11 2.07 -11.70 2.97
C VAL A 11 2.42 -12.08 4.40
N GLN A 12 3.03 -11.16 5.13
CA GLN A 12 3.30 -11.24 6.55
C GLN A 12 2.68 -10.05 7.24
N CYS A 13 2.03 -10.28 8.38
CA CYS A 13 1.40 -9.24 9.15
C CYS A 13 1.88 -9.24 10.59
N ARG A 14 2.28 -8.07 11.08
CA ARG A 14 2.67 -7.87 12.48
C ARG A 14 1.69 -6.90 13.14
N ARG A 15 0.95 -7.39 14.14
CA ARG A 15 0.00 -6.58 14.92
C ARG A 15 0.68 -6.02 16.16
N MET A 16 0.50 -4.74 16.42
CA MET A 16 1.14 -4.00 17.51
C MET A 16 0.14 -3.01 18.12
N GLY A 17 -0.69 -3.46 19.07
CA GLY A 17 -1.52 -2.56 19.89
C GLY A 17 -2.38 -1.57 19.09
N GLY A 18 -3.15 -2.05 18.12
CA GLY A 18 -4.00 -1.20 17.26
C GLY A 18 -3.34 -0.72 15.96
N ALA A 19 -2.05 -1.02 15.78
CA ALA A 19 -1.34 -0.91 14.51
C ALA A 19 -1.14 -2.28 13.84
N VAL A 20 -0.99 -2.27 12.52
CA VAL A 20 -0.66 -3.41 11.69
C VAL A 20 0.38 -3.00 10.66
N LEU A 21 1.49 -3.73 10.65
CA LEU A 21 2.49 -3.66 9.59
C LEU A 21 2.29 -4.87 8.68
N VAL A 22 1.98 -4.64 7.40
CA VAL A 22 1.87 -5.67 6.38
C VAL A 22 3.08 -5.56 5.48
N THR A 23 3.85 -6.64 5.38
CA THR A 23 4.92 -6.78 4.38
C THR A 23 4.55 -7.87 3.39
N ALA A 24 4.72 -7.61 2.11
CA ALA A 24 4.39 -8.56 1.05
C ALA A 24 5.32 -8.35 -0.15
N LYS A 25 5.15 -9.18 -1.18
CA LYS A 25 5.78 -9.02 -2.49
C LYS A 25 4.75 -8.88 -3.58
N THR A 26 5.03 -8.03 -4.58
CA THR A 26 4.30 -8.00 -5.85
C THR A 26 4.66 -9.24 -6.68
N GLN A 27 3.90 -9.53 -7.75
CA GLN A 27 4.19 -10.68 -8.64
C GLN A 27 5.61 -10.67 -9.25
N SER A 28 6.22 -9.50 -9.43
CA SER A 28 7.61 -9.36 -9.90
C SER A 28 8.66 -9.61 -8.80
N GLY A 29 8.23 -9.84 -7.56
CA GLY A 29 9.11 -10.05 -6.40
C GLY A 29 9.51 -8.74 -5.69
N ASP A 30 8.97 -7.60 -6.11
CA ASP A 30 9.23 -6.31 -5.49
C ASP A 30 8.55 -6.20 -4.12
N SER A 31 9.18 -5.52 -3.17
CA SER A 31 8.64 -5.38 -1.81
C SER A 31 7.47 -4.40 -1.74
N VAL A 32 6.53 -4.72 -0.85
CA VAL A 32 5.40 -3.87 -0.45
C VAL A 32 5.38 -3.80 1.08
N ILE A 33 5.35 -2.60 1.62
CA ILE A 33 5.26 -2.32 3.06
C ILE A 33 4.08 -1.38 3.28
N VAL A 34 3.11 -1.82 4.08
CA VAL A 34 1.93 -1.06 4.47
C VAL A 34 1.95 -0.91 5.99
N ASP A 35 1.99 0.32 6.49
CA ASP A 35 1.79 0.61 7.90
C ASP A 35 0.42 1.26 8.10
N ALA A 36 -0.36 0.70 9.00
CA ALA A 36 -1.69 1.19 9.31
C ALA A 36 -1.94 1.19 10.81
N ALA A 37 -2.51 2.27 11.34
CA ALA A 37 -2.84 2.44 12.74
C ALA A 37 -4.23 3.05 12.91
N GLY A 38 -5.00 2.57 13.89
CA GLY A 38 -6.31 3.14 14.20
C GLY A 38 -7.31 3.13 13.02
N GLY A 39 -7.17 2.16 12.11
CA GLY A 39 -8.00 2.05 10.90
C GLY A 39 -7.62 3.01 9.78
N LYS A 40 -6.45 3.64 9.83
CA LYS A 40 -5.94 4.54 8.80
C LYS A 40 -4.59 4.06 8.27
N LEU A 41 -4.27 4.45 7.04
CA LEU A 41 -2.95 4.27 6.47
C LEU A 41 -2.00 5.33 7.03
N GLU A 42 -0.87 4.90 7.58
CA GLU A 42 0.18 5.78 8.11
C GLU A 42 1.29 5.95 7.08
N THR A 43 1.77 4.85 6.49
CA THR A 43 2.73 4.88 5.39
C THR A 43 2.49 3.75 4.40
N LEU A 44 2.89 3.97 3.15
CA LEU A 44 2.92 2.96 2.11
C LEU A 44 4.18 3.13 1.28
N ASP A 45 4.99 2.08 1.21
CA ASP A 45 6.20 2.02 0.41
C ASP A 45 6.16 0.74 -0.43
N PHE A 46 6.28 0.88 -1.75
CA PHE A 46 6.41 -0.28 -2.60
C PHE A 46 7.16 0.01 -3.89
N SER A 47 7.64 -1.05 -4.51
CA SER A 47 8.06 -1.01 -5.91
C SER A 47 7.23 -1.95 -6.77
N ALA A 48 7.04 -1.60 -8.04
CA ALA A 48 6.42 -2.47 -9.01
C ALA A 48 6.99 -2.17 -10.40
N ASP A 49 7.39 -3.22 -11.13
CA ASP A 49 8.01 -3.11 -12.46
C ASP A 49 9.22 -2.18 -12.49
N GLY A 50 10.00 -2.16 -11.40
CA GLY A 50 11.18 -1.28 -11.26
C GLY A 50 10.84 0.19 -10.98
N ILE A 51 9.58 0.53 -10.69
CA ILE A 51 9.17 1.88 -10.29
C ILE A 51 8.90 1.89 -8.79
N ALA A 52 9.54 2.82 -8.07
CA ALA A 52 9.32 3.03 -6.63
C ALA A 52 8.20 4.04 -6.38
N TYR A 53 7.37 3.73 -5.38
CA TYR A 53 6.22 4.51 -4.96
C TYR A 53 6.26 4.66 -3.44
N PHE A 54 5.97 5.87 -2.98
CA PHE A 54 5.91 6.17 -1.55
C PHE A 54 4.75 7.10 -1.26
N TRP A 55 4.10 6.87 -0.13
CA TRP A 55 3.07 7.71 0.41
C TRP A 55 3.21 7.84 1.92
N GLU A 56 3.13 9.07 2.39
CA GLU A 56 2.92 9.45 3.79
C GLU A 56 2.04 10.73 3.83
N PRO A 57 1.36 11.02 4.94
CA PRO A 57 0.41 12.14 5.04
C PRO A 57 0.99 13.51 4.69
N THR A 58 2.29 13.71 4.89
CA THR A 58 2.98 15.00 4.69
C THR A 58 3.57 15.20 3.30
N SER A 59 3.78 14.13 2.52
CA SER A 59 4.46 14.19 1.22
C SER A 59 3.55 13.93 0.01
N THR A 60 2.23 13.99 0.21
CA THR A 60 1.23 13.61 -0.81
C THR A 60 1.29 14.44 -2.09
N GLY A 61 1.84 15.66 -2.02
CA GLY A 61 1.91 16.62 -3.13
C GLY A 61 0.56 16.85 -3.84
N GLY A 62 -0.53 16.88 -3.07
CA GLY A 62 -1.88 17.16 -3.57
C GLY A 62 -2.71 15.93 -3.95
N VAL A 63 -2.18 14.72 -3.75
CA VAL A 63 -2.94 13.47 -3.94
C VAL A 63 -3.71 13.16 -2.65
N PRO A 64 -5.00 12.79 -2.71
CA PRO A 64 -5.76 12.41 -1.53
C PRO A 64 -5.14 11.19 -0.84
N ALA A 65 -5.38 11.06 0.48
CA ALA A 65 -4.98 9.88 1.22
C ALA A 65 -5.63 8.62 0.62
N PRO A 66 -4.88 7.51 0.42
CA PRO A 66 -5.46 6.23 0.06
C PRO A 66 -6.46 5.76 1.10
N ALA A 67 -7.53 5.14 0.64
CA ALA A 67 -8.51 4.52 1.51
C ALA A 67 -8.00 3.15 1.94
N LEU A 68 -7.97 2.93 3.27
CA LEU A 68 -7.77 1.63 3.88
C LEU A 68 -9.14 1.06 4.25
N THR A 69 -9.43 -0.15 3.78
CA THR A 69 -10.58 -0.93 4.24
C THR A 69 -10.08 -2.22 4.87
N GLN A 70 -10.64 -2.57 6.03
CA GLN A 70 -10.33 -3.80 6.74
C GLN A 70 -11.61 -4.59 7.00
N ASP A 71 -11.62 -5.86 6.63
CA ASP A 71 -12.63 -6.84 7.03
C ASP A 71 -11.93 -8.06 7.64
N ARG A 72 -12.00 -8.18 8.97
CA ARG A 72 -11.26 -9.17 9.77
C ARG A 72 -9.76 -9.14 9.45
N ASP A 73 -9.26 -10.16 8.75
CA ASP A 73 -7.86 -10.34 8.35
C ASP A 73 -7.61 -9.93 6.89
N HIS A 74 -8.64 -9.48 6.18
CA HIS A 74 -8.53 -8.96 4.83
C HIS A 74 -8.34 -7.45 4.86
N TYR A 75 -7.29 -6.99 4.21
CA TYR A 75 -6.93 -5.58 4.07
C TYR A 75 -6.94 -5.21 2.60
N ALA A 76 -7.53 -4.07 2.28
CA ALA A 76 -7.38 -3.46 0.98
C ALA A 76 -7.00 -1.99 1.11
N VAL A 77 -6.02 -1.59 0.30
CA VAL A 77 -5.57 -0.19 0.19
C VAL A 77 -5.78 0.23 -1.24
N THR A 78 -6.54 1.30 -1.45
CA THR A 78 -6.87 1.81 -2.79
C THR A 78 -6.69 3.32 -2.82
N GLY A 79 -6.22 3.82 -3.96
CA GLY A 79 -6.08 5.26 -4.13
C GLY A 79 -5.18 5.61 -5.30
N LYS A 80 -4.72 6.85 -5.27
CA LYS A 80 -3.73 7.39 -6.19
C LYS A 80 -2.41 7.51 -5.47
N ILE A 81 -1.31 7.24 -6.16
CA ILE A 81 0.04 7.40 -5.61
C ILE A 81 0.99 7.97 -6.65
N LYS A 82 2.00 8.70 -6.17
CA LYS A 82 3.06 9.29 -7.00
C LYS A 82 4.24 8.35 -7.11
N GLN A 83 4.95 8.45 -8.22
CA GLN A 83 6.26 7.83 -8.38
C GLN A 83 7.30 8.65 -7.63
N LEU A 84 8.18 8.00 -6.84
CA LEU A 84 9.18 8.65 -5.99
C LEU A 84 10.15 9.56 -6.78
N HIS A 85 10.42 9.23 -8.04
CA HIS A 85 11.36 9.94 -8.91
C HIS A 85 10.70 10.70 -10.06
N ASP A 86 9.37 10.73 -10.11
CA ASP A 86 8.61 11.50 -11.09
C ASP A 86 7.27 11.93 -10.49
N TYR A 87 7.31 13.05 -9.75
CA TYR A 87 6.16 13.58 -9.03
C TYR A 87 5.02 14.08 -9.93
N THR A 88 5.22 14.10 -11.26
CA THR A 88 4.19 14.41 -12.26
C THR A 88 3.37 13.17 -12.63
N LYS A 89 3.91 11.97 -12.39
CA LYS A 89 3.24 10.70 -12.66
C LYS A 89 2.46 10.23 -11.44
N ILE A 90 1.15 10.20 -11.61
CA ILE A 90 0.20 9.67 -10.64
C ILE A 90 -0.38 8.38 -11.22
N SER A 91 -0.45 7.34 -10.40
CA SER A 91 -1.03 6.05 -10.76
C SER A 91 -2.13 5.67 -9.79
N ASP A 92 -3.25 5.18 -10.30
CA ASP A 92 -4.24 4.49 -9.49
C ASP A 92 -3.70 3.11 -9.10
N PHE A 93 -3.89 2.69 -7.85
CA PHE A 93 -3.44 1.41 -7.34
C PHE A 93 -4.49 0.75 -6.45
N THR A 94 -4.42 -0.57 -6.37
CA THR A 94 -5.14 -1.34 -5.36
C THR A 94 -4.28 -2.51 -4.89
N PHE A 95 -4.05 -2.56 -3.58
CA PHE A 95 -3.50 -3.71 -2.88
C PHE A 95 -4.60 -4.46 -2.16
N ARG A 96 -4.49 -5.79 -2.16
CA ARG A 96 -5.31 -6.68 -1.36
C ARG A 96 -4.39 -7.67 -0.68
N ALA A 97 -4.44 -7.70 0.64
CA ALA A 97 -3.67 -8.62 1.47
C ALA A 97 -4.64 -9.38 2.38
N THR A 98 -4.37 -10.66 2.59
CA THR A 98 -5.00 -11.44 3.65
C THR A 98 -3.91 -11.82 4.62
N CYS A 99 -4.02 -11.33 5.86
CA CYS A 99 -3.06 -11.64 6.89
C CYS A 99 -3.22 -13.10 7.32
N PRO A 100 -2.21 -13.96 7.14
CA PRO A 100 -2.26 -15.32 7.65
C PRO A 100 -2.24 -15.29 9.19
N HIS A 101 -2.90 -16.29 9.80
CA HIS A 101 -2.93 -16.51 11.24
C HIS A 101 -1.59 -17.03 11.77
#